data_AF-A0A959FX54-F1
#
_entry.id   AF-A0A959FX54-F1
#
_cell.length_a   1.000
_cell.length_b   1.000
_cell.length_c   1.000
_cell.angle_alpha   90.00
_cell.angle_beta   90.00
_cell.angle_gamma   90.00
#
_symmetry.space_group_name_H-M   'P 1'
#
loop_
_entity.id
_entity.type
_entity.pdbx_description
1 polymer ?
#
loop_
_entity_poly.entity_id
_entity_poly.type
_entity_poly.pdbx_seq_one_letter_code
_entity_poly.pdbx_strand_id
1 'polypeptide(L)'
;MDIYARKSRWKLYLAIGGIVIVLISLLYTNYLATRLAAEERNKVSHWVQALQDFNKPMEANCQDCCDFTLHQEIITSNTTIPVMLVSESGSIVDALNFGPERDTNFVYLEKELARLQQEGAPPIETFGQKVYYKNSIL
;
A
#
# COMPACT_ATOMS: atom_id res chain seq x y z
N MET A 1 9.65 -72.07 -0.94
CA MET A 1 10.61 -70.95 -0.85
C MET A 1 9.79 -69.69 -0.70
N ASP A 2 9.63 -69.18 0.53
CA ASP A 2 8.86 -67.96 0.81
C ASP A 2 9.79 -66.75 0.82
N ILE A 3 9.78 -65.98 -0.27
CA ILE A 3 10.60 -64.78 -0.50
C ILE A 3 9.74 -63.50 -0.41
N TYR A 4 8.59 -63.54 0.28
CA TYR A 4 7.67 -62.39 0.34
C TYR A 4 7.22 -62.04 1.76
N ALA A 5 8.16 -61.59 2.59
CA ALA A 5 7.80 -60.92 3.85
C ALA A 5 8.81 -59.86 4.29
N ARG A 6 9.38 -59.06 3.37
CA ARG A 6 10.13 -57.86 3.77
C ARG A 6 9.17 -56.67 3.86
N LYS A 7 8.58 -56.48 5.05
CA LYS A 7 7.67 -55.38 5.38
C LYS A 7 8.30 -54.05 4.96
N SER A 8 7.69 -53.42 3.96
CA SER A 8 8.23 -52.29 3.20
C SER A 8 8.13 -50.98 4.00
N ARG A 9 9.08 -50.74 4.93
CA ARG A 9 9.10 -49.51 5.76
C ARG A 9 9.50 -48.24 5.00
N TRP A 10 9.95 -48.35 3.74
CA TRP A 10 10.34 -47.19 2.93
C TRP A 10 9.17 -46.25 2.59
N LYS A 11 7.96 -46.80 2.43
CA LYS A 11 6.74 -45.99 2.24
C LYS A 11 6.47 -45.05 3.42
N LEU A 12 6.84 -45.48 4.64
CA LEU A 12 6.71 -44.67 5.84
C LEU A 12 7.73 -43.52 5.85
N TYR A 13 8.98 -43.77 5.44
CA TYR A 13 9.99 -42.71 5.34
C TYR A 13 9.61 -41.65 4.30
N LEU A 14 9.02 -42.03 3.17
CA LEU A 14 8.49 -41.08 2.19
C LEU A 14 7.35 -40.23 2.76
N ALA A 15 6.41 -40.85 3.47
CA ALA A 15 5.30 -40.13 4.10
C ALA A 15 5.80 -39.12 5.15
N ILE A 16 6.75 -39.53 5.99
CA ILE A 16 7.38 -38.64 6.99
C ILE A 16 8.13 -37.49 6.29
N GLY A 17 8.89 -37.78 5.23
CA GLY A 17 9.58 -36.77 4.45
C GLY A 17 8.64 -35.71 3.88
N GLY A 18 7.51 -36.13 3.30
CA GLY A 18 6.48 -35.20 2.80
C GLY A 18 5.90 -34.31 3.89
N ILE A 19 5.57 -34.87 5.07
CA ILE A 19 5.06 -34.11 6.22
C ILE A 19 6.10 -33.08 6.69
N VAL A 20 7.38 -33.48 6.76
CA VAL A 20 8.47 -32.58 7.17
C VAL A 20 8.61 -31.41 6.21
N ILE A 21 8.54 -31.64 4.90
CA ILE A 21 8.63 -30.57 3.89
C ILE A 21 7.47 -29.57 4.06
N VAL A 22 6.24 -30.05 4.24
CA VAL A 22 5.07 -29.19 4.44
C VAL A 22 5.20 -28.36 5.72
N LEU A 23 5.63 -28.97 6.83
CA LEU A 23 5.85 -28.26 8.09
C LEU A 23 6.94 -27.19 7.96
N ILE A 24 8.08 -27.51 7.33
CA ILE A 24 9.16 -26.55 7.08
C ILE A 24 8.65 -25.39 6.21
N SER A 25 7.89 -25.69 5.16
CA SER A 25 7.34 -24.66 4.27
C SER A 25 6.39 -23.71 5.02
N LEU A 26 5.50 -24.24 5.85
CA LEU A 26 4.57 -23.44 6.65
C LEU A 26 5.29 -22.56 7.68
N LEU A 27 6.33 -23.08 8.34
CA LEU A 27 7.15 -22.31 9.27
C LEU A 27 7.89 -21.18 8.55
N TYR A 28 8.44 -21.48 7.37
CA TYR A 28 9.14 -20.50 6.56
C TYR A 28 8.20 -19.39 6.09
N THR A 29 6.99 -19.73 5.61
CA THR A 29 5.98 -18.74 5.20
C THR A 29 5.57 -17.82 6.36
N ASN A 30 5.34 -18.37 7.56
CA ASN A 30 5.00 -17.56 8.73
C ASN A 30 6.14 -16.62 9.15
N TYR A 31 7.39 -17.10 9.09
CA TYR A 31 8.58 -16.29 9.38
C TYR A 31 8.77 -15.16 8.37
N LEU A 32 8.55 -15.43 7.08
CA LEU A 32 8.62 -14.42 6.04
C LEU A 32 7.52 -13.36 6.20
N ALA A 33 6.29 -13.79 6.49
CA ALA A 33 5.16 -12.88 6.68
C ALA A 33 5.36 -11.94 7.89
N THR A 34 5.94 -12.43 8.98
CA THR A 34 6.24 -11.59 10.16
C THR A 34 7.38 -10.60 9.90
N ARG A 35 8.41 -11.01 9.14
CA ARG A 35 9.49 -10.10 8.71
C ARG A 35 8.97 -9.02 7.76
N LEU A 36 8.12 -9.39 6.80
CA LEU A 36 7.54 -8.45 5.84
C LEU A 36 6.61 -7.45 6.53
N ALA A 37 5.75 -7.91 7.44
CA ALA A 37 4.89 -7.02 8.23
C ALA A 37 5.69 -6.05 9.13
N ALA A 38 6.88 -6.47 9.61
CA ALA A 38 7.77 -5.59 10.37
C ALA A 38 8.46 -4.54 9.49
N GLU A 39 8.88 -4.92 8.27
CA GLU A 39 9.45 -3.98 7.29
C GLU A 39 8.41 -2.98 6.77
N GLU A 40 7.19 -3.43 6.47
CA GLU A 40 6.09 -2.55 6.06
C GLU A 40 5.71 -1.57 7.17
N ARG A 41 5.64 -2.02 8.44
CA ARG A 41 5.35 -1.13 9.57
C ARG A 41 6.37 -0.02 9.73
N ASN A 42 7.66 -0.29 9.54
CA ASN A 42 8.70 0.75 9.65
C ASN A 42 8.61 1.77 8.51
N LYS A 43 8.26 1.33 7.29
CA LYS A 43 8.02 2.26 6.16
C LYS A 43 6.81 3.15 6.43
N VAL A 44 5.72 2.56 6.96
CA VAL A 44 4.52 3.31 7.35
C VAL A 44 4.81 4.27 8.51
N SER A 45 5.60 3.88 9.52
CA SER A 45 5.89 4.76 10.66
C SER A 45 6.70 5.98 10.27
N HIS A 46 7.67 5.85 9.37
CA HIS A 46 8.43 7.01 8.86
C HIS A 46 7.55 7.92 8.00
N TRP A 47 6.66 7.32 7.20
CA TRP A 47 5.71 8.08 6.40
C TRP A 47 4.70 8.85 7.27
N VAL A 48 4.18 8.23 8.33
CA VAL A 48 3.27 8.86 9.30
C VAL A 48 3.97 9.95 10.11
N GLN A 49 5.23 9.76 10.50
CA GLN A 49 6.02 10.78 11.21
C GLN A 49 6.30 11.99 10.32
N ALA A 50 6.70 11.77 9.06
CA ALA A 50 6.86 12.84 8.10
C ALA A 50 5.53 13.62 7.96
N LEU A 51 4.41 12.92 7.78
CA LEU A 51 3.08 13.53 7.66
C LEU A 51 2.66 14.33 8.90
N GLN A 52 3.11 13.94 10.11
CA GLN A 52 2.85 14.68 11.35
C GLN A 52 3.72 15.92 11.49
N ASP A 53 5.00 15.86 11.13
CA ASP A 53 5.89 17.03 11.19
C ASP A 53 5.50 18.11 10.16
N PHE A 54 4.94 17.71 9.01
CA PHE A 54 4.37 18.63 8.01
C PHE A 54 3.05 19.28 8.43
N ASN A 55 2.32 18.71 9.38
CA ASN A 55 1.07 19.26 9.92
C ASN A 55 1.28 20.15 11.15
N LYS A 56 2.51 20.58 11.44
CA LYS A 56 2.74 21.60 12.48
C LYS A 56 1.99 22.88 12.08
N PRO A 57 1.08 23.38 12.94
CA PRO A 57 0.33 24.58 12.62
C PRO A 57 1.30 25.74 12.40
N MET A 58 1.26 26.28 11.18
CA MET A 58 1.98 27.47 10.75
C MET A 58 1.77 28.58 11.78
N GLU A 59 2.86 29.13 12.34
CA GLU A 59 2.79 30.27 13.24
C GLU A 59 2.04 31.43 12.56
N ALA A 60 1.14 32.04 13.32
CA ALA A 60 0.17 33.03 12.87
C ALA A 60 0.82 34.38 12.52
N ASN A 61 1.57 34.44 11.42
CA ASN A 61 1.83 35.67 10.68
C ASN A 61 2.46 35.38 9.30
N CYS A 62 1.68 34.85 8.38
CA CYS A 62 2.09 34.74 6.98
C CYS A 62 0.95 35.22 6.08
N GLN A 63 1.15 36.37 5.45
CA GLN A 63 0.20 37.01 4.53
C GLN A 63 0.13 36.29 3.17
N ASP A 64 0.95 35.24 2.98
CA ASP A 64 1.08 34.50 1.72
C ASP A 64 1.13 32.97 1.96
N CYS A 65 0.30 32.49 2.90
CA CYS A 65 0.21 31.08 3.30
C CYS A 65 -0.57 30.18 2.31
N CYS A 66 -0.63 30.55 1.03
CA CYS A 66 -0.98 29.60 -0.04
C CYS A 66 0.23 28.71 -0.29
N ASP A 67 0.51 27.85 0.69
CA ASP A 67 1.69 27.00 0.69
C ASP A 67 1.50 25.84 -0.30
N PHE A 68 1.95 26.06 -1.54
CA PHE A 68 1.96 25.09 -2.64
C PHE A 68 2.94 23.92 -2.39
N THR A 69 3.68 23.95 -1.27
CA THR A 69 4.68 22.92 -0.93
C THR A 69 4.08 21.52 -0.82
N LEU A 70 2.87 21.34 -0.31
CA LEU A 70 2.28 20.00 -0.21
C LEU A 70 2.01 19.39 -1.59
N HIS A 71 1.43 20.18 -2.51
CA HIS A 71 1.23 19.76 -3.89
C HIS A 71 2.60 19.38 -4.48
N GLN A 72 3.58 20.27 -4.33
CA GLN A 72 4.92 20.06 -4.84
C GLN A 72 5.61 18.85 -4.22
N GLU A 73 5.45 18.56 -2.93
CA GLU A 73 6.10 17.46 -2.24
C GLU A 73 5.45 16.11 -2.56
N ILE A 74 4.11 16.03 -2.57
CA ILE A 74 3.41 14.82 -3.03
C ILE A 74 3.75 14.53 -4.50
N ILE A 75 3.80 15.56 -5.35
CA ILE A 75 4.19 15.45 -6.77
C ILE A 75 5.66 15.04 -6.93
N THR A 76 6.58 15.62 -6.16
CA THR A 76 8.03 15.44 -6.37
C THR A 76 8.62 14.24 -5.64
N SER A 77 8.04 13.84 -4.51
CA SER A 77 8.56 12.73 -3.71
C SER A 77 8.00 11.38 -4.15
N ASN A 78 6.94 11.35 -4.98
CA ASN A 78 6.19 10.13 -5.26
C ASN A 78 6.00 9.87 -6.76
N THR A 79 6.66 8.83 -7.27
CA THR A 79 6.56 8.41 -8.68
C THR A 79 5.74 7.13 -8.88
N THR A 80 5.20 6.55 -7.80
CA THR A 80 4.73 5.16 -7.84
C THR A 80 3.33 4.97 -7.25
N ILE A 81 2.91 5.81 -6.33
CA ILE A 81 1.59 5.71 -5.71
C ILE A 81 0.62 6.60 -6.50
N PRO A 82 -0.45 6.04 -7.08
CA PRO A 82 -1.49 6.82 -7.72
C PRO A 82 -2.22 7.66 -6.69
N VAL A 83 -2.23 8.98 -6.90
CA VAL A 83 -2.80 9.96 -5.98
C VAL A 83 -3.73 10.91 -6.72
N MET A 84 -4.88 11.19 -6.12
CA MET A 84 -5.90 12.07 -6.66
C MET A 84 -6.27 13.11 -5.61
N LEU A 85 -6.20 14.37 -5.99
CA LEU A 85 -6.63 15.49 -5.18
C LEU A 85 -8.07 15.85 -5.53
N VAL A 86 -8.89 15.97 -4.50
CA VAL A 86 -10.30 16.30 -4.62
C VAL A 86 -10.58 17.49 -3.71
N SER A 87 -11.20 18.53 -4.25
CA SER A 87 -11.68 19.69 -3.47
C SER A 87 -12.72 19.25 -2.44
N GLU A 88 -12.91 20.02 -1.37
CA GLU A 88 -14.05 19.88 -0.45
C GLU A 88 -15.42 19.75 -1.15
N SER A 89 -15.57 20.39 -2.31
CA SER A 89 -16.79 20.32 -3.14
C SER A 89 -17.00 18.96 -3.84
N GLY A 90 -16.01 18.06 -3.79
CA GLY A 90 -16.03 16.77 -4.49
C GLY A 90 -15.49 16.81 -5.92
N SER A 91 -15.00 17.96 -6.40
CA SER A 91 -14.40 18.09 -7.73
C SER A 91 -12.94 17.64 -7.73
N ILE A 92 -12.52 16.90 -8.76
CA ILE A 92 -11.14 16.47 -8.92
C ILE A 92 -10.29 17.67 -9.33
N VAL A 93 -9.27 17.96 -8.53
CA VAL A 93 -8.32 19.08 -8.73
C VAL A 93 -7.14 18.61 -9.57
N ASP A 94 -6.58 17.44 -9.25
CA ASP A 94 -5.43 16.88 -9.96
C ASP A 94 -5.30 15.37 -9.73
N ALA A 95 -4.56 14.68 -10.59
CA ALA A 95 -4.28 13.25 -10.47
C ALA A 95 -2.92 12.88 -11.06
N LEU A 96 -2.19 11.99 -10.39
CA LEU A 96 -0.83 11.60 -10.75
C LEU A 96 -0.62 10.10 -10.59
N ASN A 97 0.31 9.55 -11.37
CA ASN A 97 0.77 8.16 -11.31
C ASN A 97 -0.34 7.12 -11.61
N PHE A 98 -1.46 7.51 -12.23
CA PHE A 98 -2.42 6.59 -12.87
C PHE A 98 -1.98 6.22 -14.28
N GLY A 99 -1.09 7.02 -14.87
CA GLY A 99 -0.45 6.82 -16.16
C GLY A 99 -0.66 8.02 -17.07
N PRO A 100 0.24 8.29 -18.04
CA PRO A 100 0.28 9.55 -18.80
C PRO A 100 -1.02 9.89 -19.54
N GLU A 101 -1.79 8.89 -19.98
CA GLU A 101 -3.10 9.09 -20.62
C GLU A 101 -4.27 9.12 -19.63
N ARG A 102 -4.08 8.59 -18.42
CA ARG A 102 -5.12 8.43 -17.39
C ARG A 102 -5.14 9.59 -16.39
N ASP A 103 -3.97 10.17 -16.13
CA ASP A 103 -3.80 11.33 -15.24
C ASP A 103 -4.61 12.55 -15.73
N THR A 104 -4.87 12.66 -17.03
CA THR A 104 -5.69 13.74 -17.61
C THR A 104 -7.09 13.28 -18.05
N ASN A 105 -7.43 12.00 -17.88
CA ASN A 105 -8.71 11.45 -18.32
C ASN A 105 -9.75 11.54 -17.20
N PHE A 106 -10.47 12.66 -17.16
CA PHE A 106 -11.51 12.90 -16.15
C PHE A 106 -12.57 11.79 -16.05
N VAL A 107 -12.98 11.17 -17.17
CA VAL A 107 -13.96 10.08 -17.15
C VAL A 107 -13.42 8.85 -16.40
N TYR A 108 -12.14 8.54 -16.59
CA TYR A 108 -11.47 7.48 -15.84
C TYR A 108 -11.33 7.84 -14.35
N LEU A 109 -10.89 9.07 -14.06
CA LEU A 109 -10.63 9.51 -12.69
C LEU A 109 -11.91 9.61 -11.85
N GLU A 110 -13.01 10.10 -12.40
CA GLU A 110 -14.31 10.11 -11.70
C GLU A 110 -14.78 8.70 -11.35
N LYS A 111 -14.63 7.75 -12.29
CA LYS A 111 -14.97 6.34 -12.05
C LYS A 111 -14.09 5.74 -10.95
N GLU A 112 -12.81 6.08 -10.94
CA GLU A 112 -11.86 5.58 -9.95
C GLU A 112 -12.11 6.19 -8.57
N LEU A 113 -12.41 7.48 -8.49
CA LEU A 113 -12.81 8.16 -7.26
C LEU A 113 -14.06 7.53 -6.65
N ALA A 114 -15.09 7.29 -7.46
CA ALA A 114 -16.30 6.62 -7.00
C ALA A 114 -16.01 5.21 -6.46
N ARG A 115 -15.10 4.47 -7.10
CA ARG A 115 -14.66 3.15 -6.63
C ARG A 115 -13.98 3.23 -5.27
N LEU A 116 -13.07 4.19 -5.08
CA LEU A 116 -12.36 4.40 -3.80
C LEU A 116 -13.30 4.79 -2.67
N GLN A 117 -14.28 5.64 -2.95
CA GLN A 117 -15.31 6.02 -1.98
C GLN A 117 -16.21 4.84 -1.61
N GLN A 118 -16.58 3.98 -2.56
CA GLN A 118 -17.36 2.76 -2.32
C GLN A 118 -16.60 1.70 -1.54
N GLU A 119 -15.29 1.56 -1.79
CA GLU A 119 -14.39 0.68 -1.03
C GLU A 119 -14.20 1.16 0.43
N GLY A 120 -14.69 2.36 0.76
CA GLY A 120 -14.58 2.94 2.10
C GLY A 120 -13.16 3.41 2.41
N ALA A 121 -12.35 3.73 1.39
CA ALA A 121 -11.01 4.26 1.60
C ALA A 121 -11.11 5.66 2.24
N PRO A 122 -10.62 5.85 3.48
CA PRO A 122 -10.69 7.16 4.12
C PRO A 122 -9.75 8.12 3.38
N PRO A 123 -10.24 9.29 2.91
CA PRO A 123 -9.36 10.30 2.35
C PRO A 123 -8.48 10.88 3.44
N ILE A 124 -7.29 11.35 3.06
CA ILE A 124 -6.47 12.20 3.92
C ILE A 124 -6.98 13.63 3.74
N GLU A 125 -7.49 14.24 4.81
CA GLU A 125 -7.99 15.62 4.79
C GLU A 125 -6.86 16.59 5.12
N THR A 126 -6.56 17.49 4.19
CA THR A 126 -5.47 18.45 4.33
C THR A 126 -5.85 19.78 3.67
N PHE A 127 -5.76 20.89 4.41
CA PHE A 127 -6.04 22.27 3.93
C PHE A 127 -7.32 22.43 3.08
N GLY A 128 -8.42 21.79 3.49
CA GLY A 128 -9.71 21.85 2.80
C GLY A 128 -9.76 21.09 1.47
N GLN A 129 -8.87 20.12 1.32
CA GLN A 129 -8.85 19.17 0.21
C GLN A 129 -8.77 17.75 0.75
N LYS A 130 -9.21 16.80 -0.07
CA LYS A 130 -9.23 15.37 0.20
C LYS A 130 -8.29 14.68 -0.76
N VAL A 131 -7.28 14.00 -0.21
CA VAL A 131 -6.34 13.21 -0.99
C VAL A 131 -6.78 11.75 -0.95
N TYR A 132 -7.07 11.20 -2.12
CA TYR A 132 -7.33 9.78 -2.32
C TYR A 132 -6.10 9.13 -2.93
N TYR A 133 -5.77 7.91 -2.49
CA TYR A 133 -4.61 7.18 -2.98
C TYR A 133 -4.97 5.71 -3.21
N LYS A 134 -4.25 5.07 -4.13
CA LYS A 134 -4.29 3.62 -4.35
C LYS A 134 -3.05 2.95 -3.80
N ASN A 135 -3.07 1.62 -3.76
CA ASN A 135 -1.85 0.85 -3.53
C ASN A 135 -0.82 1.17 -4.62
N SER A 136 0.46 1.11 -4.23
CA SER A 136 1.61 1.24 -5.14
C SER A 136 1.47 0.35 -6.37
N ILE A 137 1.87 0.85 -7.54
CA ILE A 137 1.82 0.12 -8.82
C ILE A 137 2.99 -0.86 -9.04
N LEU A 138 3.97 -0.89 -8.13
CA LEU A 138 5.10 -1.84 -8.12
C LEU A 138 4.75 -3.16 -7.41
#